data_AF-A0A7I8VX47-F1
#
_entry.id   AF-A0A7I8VX47-F1
#
_cell.length_a   1.000
_cell.length_b   1.000
_cell.length_c   1.000
_cell.angle_alpha   90.00
_cell.angle_beta   90.00
_cell.angle_gamma   90.00
#
_symmetry.space_group_name_H-M   'P 1'
#
loop_
_entity.id
_entity.type
_entity.pdbx_description
1 polymer ?
#
loop_
_entity_poly.entity_id
_entity_poly.type
_entity_poly.pdbx_seq_one_letter_code
_entity_poly.pdbx_strand_id
1 'polypeptide(L)'
;MSGENDSDSEVDVIKKRLKAAIHFAVGSTCQEVADRQQISFQKKVLAVMTEAAWKYSEMMARDLELFAQHAKRNTVSVEDVKMIARKSPKLHELMTNRANEMGQKKQK
;
A
#
# COMPACT_ATOMS: atom_id res chain seq x y z
N MET A 1 -6.22 38.93 -17.72
CA MET A 1 -5.34 37.98 -17.00
C MET A 1 -6.20 37.32 -15.94
N SER A 2 -6.82 36.20 -16.31
CA SER A 2 -7.83 35.53 -15.50
C SER A 2 -7.11 34.79 -14.38
N GLY A 3 -7.35 35.19 -13.12
CA GLY A 3 -6.95 34.40 -11.97
C GLY A 3 -7.72 33.09 -11.99
N GLU A 4 -7.01 32.00 -12.21
CA GLU A 4 -7.56 30.66 -12.03
C GLU A 4 -7.78 30.44 -10.53
N ASN A 5 -9.05 30.18 -10.16
CA ASN A 5 -9.47 29.88 -8.80
C ASN A 5 -8.81 28.58 -8.30
N ASP A 6 -7.74 28.71 -7.52
CA ASP A 6 -7.09 27.64 -6.74
C ASP A 6 -7.91 27.28 -5.48
N SER A 7 -9.16 26.86 -5.64
CA SER A 7 -9.88 26.17 -4.56
C SER A 7 -9.66 24.67 -4.70
N ASP A 8 -8.48 24.20 -4.26
CA ASP A 8 -8.24 22.76 -4.06
C ASP A 8 -9.39 22.19 -3.22
N SER A 9 -10.06 21.14 -3.71
CA SER A 9 -11.09 20.47 -2.92
C SER A 9 -10.46 19.80 -1.70
N GLU A 10 -11.21 19.64 -0.61
CA GLU A 10 -10.72 18.94 0.59
C GLU A 10 -10.17 17.54 0.26
N VAL A 11 -10.80 16.87 -0.71
CA VAL A 11 -10.37 15.56 -1.23
C VAL A 11 -8.99 15.64 -1.88
N ASP A 12 -8.72 16.68 -2.67
CA ASP A 12 -7.43 16.87 -3.34
C ASP A 12 -6.31 17.15 -2.33
N VAL A 13 -6.59 17.93 -1.29
CA VAL A 13 -5.65 18.17 -0.18
C VAL A 13 -5.30 16.86 0.53
N ILE A 14 -6.31 16.05 0.86
CA ILE A 14 -6.10 14.74 1.50
C ILE A 14 -5.28 13.81 0.59
N LYS A 15 -5.63 13.76 -0.70
CA LYS A 15 -4.91 12.96 -1.69
C LYS A 15 -3.44 13.34 -1.79
N LYS A 16 -3.14 14.64 -1.87
CA LYS A 16 -1.76 15.17 -1.86
C LYS A 16 -1.00 14.73 -0.60
N ARG A 17 -1.62 14.84 0.58
CA ARG A 17 -1.02 14.43 1.86
C ARG A 17 -0.74 12.92 1.93
N LEU A 18 -1.71 12.08 1.55
CA LEU A 18 -1.54 10.62 1.55
C LEU A 18 -0.45 10.18 0.57
N LYS A 19 -0.40 10.81 -0.62
CA LYS A 19 0.62 10.51 -1.62
C LYS A 19 2.01 10.91 -1.16
N ALA A 20 2.16 12.04 -0.46
CA ALA A 20 3.41 12.44 0.16
C ALA A 20 3.86 11.44 1.25
N ALA A 21 2.95 10.91 2.05
CA ALA A 21 3.25 9.87 3.03
C ALA A 21 3.74 8.57 2.37
N ILE A 22 3.11 8.16 1.26
CA ILE A 22 3.57 7.01 0.47
C ILE A 22 4.96 7.29 -0.12
N HIS A 23 5.22 8.49 -0.64
CA HIS A 23 6.53 8.87 -1.16
C HIS A 23 7.62 8.74 -0.08
N PHE A 24 7.33 9.22 1.13
CA PHE A 24 8.24 9.08 2.25
C PHE A 24 8.53 7.61 2.58
N ALA A 25 7.49 6.78 2.70
CA ALA A 25 7.64 5.35 2.99
C ALA A 25 8.41 4.59 1.89
N VAL A 26 8.18 4.93 0.62
CA VAL A 26 8.94 4.40 -0.53
C VAL A 26 10.40 4.84 -0.42
N GLY A 27 10.66 6.11 -0.15
CA GLY A 27 12.01 6.64 0.05
C GLY A 27 12.78 5.90 1.15
N SER A 28 12.16 5.71 2.32
CA SER A 28 12.75 4.97 3.44
C SER A 28 13.04 3.52 3.07
N THR A 29 12.07 2.80 2.50
CA THR A 29 12.26 1.40 2.06
C THR A 29 13.37 1.29 1.01
N CYS A 30 13.41 2.21 0.05
CA CYS A 30 14.44 2.21 -0.98
C CYS A 30 15.82 2.56 -0.44
N GLN A 31 15.92 3.43 0.57
CA GLN A 31 17.19 3.73 1.23
C GLN A 31 17.73 2.48 1.94
N GLU A 32 16.91 1.75 2.69
CA GLU A 32 17.32 0.49 3.33
C GLU A 32 17.81 -0.55 2.31
N VAL A 33 17.15 -0.64 1.16
CA VAL A 33 17.57 -1.53 0.06
C VAL A 33 18.88 -1.03 -0.59
N ALA A 34 19.01 0.28 -0.80
CA ALA A 34 20.21 0.91 -1.35
C ALA A 34 21.43 0.62 -0.47
N ASP A 35 21.29 0.81 0.84
CA ASP A 35 22.36 0.56 1.80
C ASP A 35 22.74 -0.93 1.83
N ARG A 36 21.76 -1.83 1.86
CA ARG A 36 22.02 -3.28 1.86
C ARG A 36 22.73 -3.75 0.58
N GLN A 37 22.37 -3.18 -0.56
CA GLN A 37 22.89 -3.59 -1.88
C GLN A 37 24.06 -2.72 -2.37
N GLN A 38 24.45 -1.69 -1.62
CA GLN A 38 25.48 -0.71 -2.00
C GLN A 38 25.19 -0.05 -3.35
N ILE A 39 23.92 0.31 -3.61
CA ILE A 39 23.47 1.01 -4.81
C ILE A 39 22.83 2.35 -4.46
N SER A 40 22.55 3.18 -5.46
CA SER A 40 21.78 4.42 -5.27
C SER A 40 20.57 4.47 -6.21
N PHE A 41 19.47 5.05 -5.73
CA PHE A 41 18.27 5.26 -6.53
C PHE A 41 18.18 6.72 -7.00
N GLN A 42 17.86 6.91 -8.28
CA GLN A 42 17.57 8.24 -8.80
C GLN A 42 16.21 8.73 -8.29
N LYS A 43 16.08 10.05 -8.05
CA LYS A 43 14.82 10.68 -7.58
C LYS A 43 13.60 10.34 -8.46
N LYS A 44 13.81 10.28 -9.79
CA LYS A 44 12.75 9.87 -10.74
C LYS A 44 12.28 8.44 -10.54
N VAL A 45 13.16 7.52 -10.12
CA VAL A 45 12.79 6.13 -9.83
C VAL A 45 11.92 6.07 -8.58
N LEU A 46 12.26 6.84 -7.53
CA LEU A 46 11.42 6.96 -6.32
C LEU A 46 10.03 7.53 -6.65
N ALA A 47 9.96 8.55 -7.52
CA ALA A 47 8.69 9.11 -7.97
C ALA A 47 7.84 8.06 -8.71
N VAL A 48 8.43 7.30 -9.63
CA VAL A 48 7.73 6.22 -10.36
C VAL A 48 7.25 5.12 -9.41
N MET A 49 8.08 4.70 -8.45
CA MET A 49 7.67 3.70 -7.45
C MET A 49 6.55 4.22 -6.54
N THR A 50 6.55 5.50 -6.20
CA THR A 50 5.46 6.14 -5.46
C THR A 50 4.15 6.08 -6.24
N GLU A 51 4.17 6.41 -7.54
CA GLU A 51 2.98 6.32 -8.40
C GLU A 51 2.50 4.87 -8.54
N ALA A 52 3.43 3.92 -8.68
CA ALA A 52 3.10 2.50 -8.77
C ALA A 52 2.46 1.99 -7.47
N ALA A 53 3.04 2.33 -6.31
CA ALA A 53 2.50 1.98 -5.01
C ALA A 53 1.11 2.58 -4.80
N TRP A 54 0.92 3.86 -5.12
CA TRP A 54 -0.38 4.53 -5.04
C TRP A 54 -1.46 3.80 -5.86
N LYS A 55 -1.19 3.52 -7.14
CA LYS A 55 -2.12 2.79 -8.01
C LYS A 55 -2.38 1.36 -7.53
N TYR A 56 -1.34 0.70 -7.01
CA TYR A 56 -1.48 -0.64 -6.46
C TYR A 56 -2.37 -0.67 -5.21
N SER A 57 -2.29 0.35 -4.35
CA SER A 57 -3.18 0.51 -3.20
C SER A 57 -4.64 0.66 -3.61
N GLU A 58 -4.94 1.42 -4.67
CA GLU A 58 -6.31 1.56 -5.19
C GLU A 58 -6.87 0.21 -5.70
N MET A 59 -6.06 -0.55 -6.45
CA MET A 59 -6.46 -1.89 -6.90
C MET A 59 -6.68 -2.84 -5.73
N MET A 60 -5.76 -2.84 -4.76
CA MET A 60 -5.83 -3.68 -3.58
C MET A 60 -7.08 -3.37 -2.73
N ALA A 61 -7.42 -2.10 -2.55
CA ALA A 61 -8.60 -1.70 -1.79
C ALA A 61 -9.89 -2.25 -2.41
N ARG A 62 -10.03 -2.19 -3.74
CA ARG A 62 -11.17 -2.76 -4.47
C ARG A 62 -11.22 -4.28 -4.35
N ASP A 63 -10.08 -4.94 -4.52
CA ASP A 63 -10.01 -6.41 -4.39
C ASP A 63 -10.40 -6.86 -2.98
N LEU A 64 -9.92 -6.17 -1.93
CA LEU A 64 -10.28 -6.47 -0.54
C LEU A 64 -11.78 -6.35 -0.28
N GLU A 65 -12.39 -5.27 -0.78
CA GLU A 65 -13.83 -5.06 -0.68
C GLU A 65 -14.60 -6.19 -1.38
N LEU A 66 -14.21 -6.54 -2.61
CA LEU A 66 -14.84 -7.60 -3.38
C LEU A 66 -14.70 -8.98 -2.70
N PHE A 67 -13.55 -9.28 -2.10
CA PHE A 67 -13.34 -10.54 -1.37
C PHE A 67 -14.22 -10.61 -0.11
N ALA A 68 -14.35 -9.51 0.63
CA ALA A 68 -15.24 -9.46 1.78
C ALA A 68 -16.71 -9.65 1.35
N GLN A 69 -17.15 -8.95 0.30
CA GLN A 69 -18.50 -9.06 -0.25
C GLN A 69 -18.81 -10.47 -0.76
N HIS A 70 -17.84 -11.13 -1.43
CA HIS A 70 -17.98 -12.51 -1.91
C HIS A 70 -18.28 -13.48 -0.75
N ALA A 71 -17.70 -13.23 0.42
CA ALA A 71 -17.95 -13.99 1.64
C ALA A 71 -19.16 -13.46 2.45
N LYS A 72 -20.01 -12.61 1.86
CA LYS A 72 -21.19 -11.97 2.50
C LYS A 72 -20.84 -11.14 3.74
N ARG A 73 -19.65 -10.52 3.75
CA ARG A 73 -19.18 -9.63 4.83
C ARG A 73 -19.04 -8.20 4.32
N ASN A 74 -19.24 -7.23 5.21
CA ASN A 74 -18.98 -5.80 4.95
C ASN A 74 -17.70 -5.30 5.64
N THR A 75 -17.01 -6.19 6.34
CA THR A 75 -15.75 -5.89 7.05
C THR A 75 -14.65 -6.77 6.48
N VAL A 76 -13.56 -6.14 6.05
CA VAL A 76 -12.35 -6.82 5.57
C VAL A 76 -11.68 -7.59 6.71
N SER A 77 -11.29 -8.81 6.42
CA SER A 77 -10.67 -9.77 7.34
C SER A 77 -9.28 -10.18 6.85
N VAL A 78 -8.54 -10.90 7.69
CA VAL A 78 -7.22 -11.43 7.35
C VAL A 78 -7.26 -12.40 6.17
N GLU A 79 -8.36 -13.14 5.98
CA GLU A 79 -8.51 -14.06 4.85
C GLU A 79 -8.58 -13.33 3.50
N ASP A 80 -9.17 -12.13 3.47
CA ASP A 80 -9.21 -11.29 2.27
C ASP A 80 -7.79 -10.81 1.90
N VAL A 81 -6.97 -10.48 2.91
CA VAL A 81 -5.56 -10.10 2.71
C VAL A 81 -4.72 -11.28 2.19
N LYS A 82 -4.92 -12.48 2.75
CA LYS A 82 -4.28 -13.70 2.22
C LYS A 82 -4.69 -13.96 0.77
N MET A 83 -5.94 -13.68 0.40
CA MET A 83 -6.43 -13.87 -0.96
C MET A 83 -5.72 -12.98 -1.99
N ILE A 84 -5.29 -11.78 -1.63
CA ILE A 84 -4.44 -10.94 -2.52
C ILE A 84 -3.15 -11.67 -2.88
N ALA A 85 -2.53 -12.35 -1.92
CA ALA A 85 -1.25 -13.03 -2.10
C ALA A 85 -1.36 -14.36 -2.88
N ARG A 86 -2.58 -14.84 -3.20
CA ARG A 86 -2.84 -16.19 -3.73
C ARG A 86 -2.05 -16.58 -4.99
N LYS A 87 -1.69 -15.61 -5.83
CA LYS A 87 -0.97 -15.87 -7.09
C LYS A 87 0.51 -16.21 -6.89
N SER A 88 1.06 -15.93 -5.71
CA SER A 88 2.44 -16.23 -5.36
C SER A 88 2.48 -17.11 -4.12
N PRO A 89 2.76 -18.42 -4.25
CA PRO A 89 2.78 -19.34 -3.11
C PRO A 89 3.68 -18.88 -1.97
N LYS A 90 4.88 -18.39 -2.30
CA LYS A 90 5.84 -17.85 -1.31
C LYS A 90 5.30 -16.63 -0.57
N LEU A 91 4.63 -15.72 -1.28
CA LEU A 91 4.03 -14.55 -0.65
C LEU A 91 2.83 -14.93 0.22
N HIS A 92 2.01 -15.87 -0.25
CA HIS A 92 0.86 -16.38 0.50
C HIS A 92 1.30 -17.04 1.82
N GLU A 93 2.35 -17.86 1.78
CA GLU A 93 2.95 -18.46 2.96
C GLU A 93 3.48 -17.38 3.93
N LEU A 94 4.25 -16.41 3.43
CA LEU A 94 4.78 -15.30 4.23
C LEU A 94 3.66 -14.53 4.94
N MET A 95 2.60 -14.17 4.21
CA MET A 95 1.46 -13.43 4.77
C MET A 95 0.68 -14.26 5.78
N THR A 96 0.56 -15.57 5.55
CA THR A 96 -0.10 -16.49 6.48
C THR A 96 0.67 -16.61 7.79
N ASN A 97 2.00 -16.77 7.72
CA ASN A 97 2.85 -16.82 8.90
C ASN A 97 2.76 -15.50 9.69
N ARG A 98 2.84 -14.37 8.99
CA ARG A 98 2.70 -13.05 9.61
C ARG A 98 1.34 -12.87 10.29
N ALA A 99 0.26 -13.35 9.69
CA ALA A 99 -1.08 -13.32 10.28
C ALA A 99 -1.14 -14.12 11.59
N ASN A 100 -0.56 -15.32 11.61
CA ASN A 100 -0.53 -16.19 12.79
C ASN A 100 0.23 -15.52 13.96
N GLU A 101 1.39 -14.92 13.69
CA GLU A 101 2.16 -14.18 14.69
C GLU A 101 1.39 -13.01 15.31
N MET A 102 0.61 -12.27 14.49
CA MET A 102 -0.22 -11.18 15.00
C MET A 102 -1.38 -11.68 15.86
N GLY A 103 -1.96 -12.83 15.52
CA GLY A 103 -3.01 -13.47 16.31
C GLY A 103 -2.51 -13.89 17.70
N GLN A 104 -1.30 -14.42 17.79
CA GLN A 104 -0.68 -14.82 19.05
C GLN A 104 -0.37 -13.62 19.96
N LYS A 105 0.09 -12.50 19.38
CA LYS A 105 0.35 -11.26 20.14
C LYS A 105 -0.90 -10.61 20.75
N LYS A 106 -2.09 -10.90 20.21
CA LYS A 106 -3.36 -10.40 20.77
C LYS A 106 -3.89 -11.22 21.95
N GLN A 107 -3.32 -12.41 22.19
CA GLN A 107 -3.73 -13.32 23.28
C GLN A 107 -2.83 -13.23 24.52
N LYS A 108 -1.75 -12.44 24.45
CA LYS A 108 -0.94 -12.02 25.61
C LYS A 108 -1.33 -10.62 26.01
#